data_AF-A0A357F697-F1
#
_entry.id   AF-A0A357F697-F1
#
_cell.length_a   1.000
_cell.length_b   1.000
_cell.length_c   1.000
_cell.angle_alpha   90.00
_cell.angle_beta   90.00
_cell.angle_gamma   90.00
#
_symmetry.space_group_name_H-M   'P 1'
#
loop_
_entity.id
_entity.type
_entity.pdbx_description
1 polymer ?
#
loop_
_entity_poly.entity_id
_entity_poly.type
_entity_poly.pdbx_seq_one_letter_code
_entity_poly.pdbx_strand_id
1 'polypeptide(L)'
;MPNRSTYNSGTTGTRAFYTMLEETGRPVVRWQQPPDNLQIAGEKKPTTFIVIGPLRREFSENDIARLLEWVNGGGRLIVIDRDPQAAFLATTANWIITFSGDAAPNIGTDPGNQPEMTVDTIAARPKQPTIYTQNVIAAQPSRFAAAIN
;
A
#
# COMPACT_ATOMS: atom_id res chain seq x y z
N MET A 1 5.53 -6.72 15.11
CA MET A 1 5.27 -5.65 14.11
C MET A 1 4.52 -6.25 12.91
N PRO A 2 3.60 -5.51 12.28
CA PRO A 2 2.84 -5.98 11.11
C PRO A 2 3.76 -6.31 9.92
N ASN A 3 3.53 -7.43 9.22
CA ASN A 3 4.33 -7.82 8.06
C ASN A 3 3.57 -7.54 6.76
N ARG A 4 3.70 -6.32 6.21
CA ARG A 4 2.95 -5.86 5.02
C ARG A 4 3.56 -6.28 3.68
N SER A 5 4.33 -7.37 3.68
CA SER A 5 4.92 -7.96 2.49
C SER A 5 3.87 -8.61 1.58
N THR A 6 4.14 -8.60 0.27
CA THR A 6 3.34 -9.32 -0.76
C THR A 6 3.47 -10.85 -0.67
N TYR A 7 4.32 -11.36 0.22
CA TYR A 7 4.39 -12.78 0.59
C TYR A 7 3.43 -13.16 1.72
N ASN A 8 3.00 -12.19 2.54
CA ASN A 8 2.15 -12.46 3.69
C ASN A 8 0.68 -12.51 3.26
N SER A 9 0.02 -13.65 3.49
CA SER A 9 -1.41 -13.86 3.29
C SER A 9 -2.26 -13.61 4.54
N GLY A 10 -1.63 -13.31 5.68
CA GLY A 10 -2.33 -13.01 6.92
C GLY A 10 -2.94 -11.62 6.95
N THR A 11 -3.59 -11.29 8.06
CA THR A 11 -4.36 -10.05 8.29
C THR A 11 -3.58 -8.74 8.13
N THR A 12 -2.25 -8.82 8.17
CA THR A 12 -1.35 -7.66 8.01
C THR A 12 -0.56 -7.66 6.71
N GLY A 13 -0.79 -8.65 5.84
CA GLY A 13 -0.07 -8.84 4.58
C GLY A 13 -0.72 -8.17 3.38
N THR A 14 0.01 -8.11 2.26
CA THR A 14 -0.45 -7.46 1.01
C THR A 14 -0.53 -8.43 -0.17
N ARG A 15 -0.49 -9.75 0.08
CA ARG A 15 -0.58 -10.76 -0.98
C ARG A 15 -1.87 -10.66 -1.79
N ALA A 16 -3.01 -10.45 -1.13
CA ALA A 16 -4.30 -10.32 -1.82
C ALA A 16 -4.30 -9.14 -2.81
N PHE A 17 -3.73 -7.99 -2.40
CA PHE A 17 -3.57 -6.84 -3.27
C PHE A 17 -2.64 -7.12 -4.46
N TYR A 18 -1.51 -7.78 -4.21
CA TYR A 18 -0.58 -8.18 -5.28
C TYR A 18 -1.25 -9.10 -6.31
N THR A 19 -1.95 -10.13 -5.85
CA THR A 19 -2.65 -11.08 -6.74
C THR A 19 -3.80 -10.41 -7.50
N MET A 20 -4.54 -9.49 -6.87
CA MET A 20 -5.55 -8.68 -7.59
C MET A 20 -4.92 -7.88 -8.75
N LEU A 21 -3.73 -7.31 -8.56
CA LEU A 21 -3.05 -6.58 -9.64
C LEU A 21 -2.66 -7.52 -10.78
N GLU A 22 -2.15 -8.72 -10.48
CA GLU A 22 -1.87 -9.76 -11.50
C GLU A 22 -3.15 -10.18 -12.25
N GLU A 23 -4.24 -10.45 -11.52
CA GLU A 23 -5.53 -10.88 -12.09
C GLU A 23 -6.16 -9.82 -12.99
N THR A 24 -5.93 -8.54 -12.71
CA THR A 24 -6.40 -7.43 -13.55
C THR A 24 -5.52 -7.19 -14.78
N GLY A 25 -4.60 -8.10 -15.09
CA GLY A 25 -3.74 -8.07 -16.27
C GLY A 25 -2.59 -7.06 -16.17
N ARG A 26 -2.27 -6.57 -14.96
CA ARG A 26 -1.15 -5.66 -14.77
C ARG A 26 0.14 -6.47 -14.59
N PRO A 27 1.19 -6.21 -15.37
CA PRO A 27 2.48 -6.89 -15.19
C PRO A 27 3.17 -6.33 -13.94
N VAL A 28 2.88 -6.93 -12.78
CA VAL A 28 3.48 -6.56 -11.51
C VAL A 28 4.67 -7.45 -11.19
N VAL A 29 5.67 -6.87 -10.53
CA VAL A 29 6.85 -7.59 -10.07
C VAL A 29 7.19 -7.18 -8.64
N ARG A 30 7.74 -8.11 -7.87
CA ARG A 30 8.30 -7.81 -6.55
C ARG A 30 9.68 -7.20 -6.76
N TRP A 31 9.79 -5.90 -6.55
CA TRP A 31 11.07 -5.20 -6.70
C TRP A 31 12.03 -5.60 -5.58
N GLN A 32 13.25 -6.02 -5.96
CA GLN A 32 14.32 -6.44 -5.04
C GLN A 32 15.64 -5.70 -5.31
N GLN A 33 15.63 -4.74 -6.23
CA GLN A 33 16.81 -3.98 -6.62
C GLN A 33 16.83 -2.60 -5.93
N PRO A 34 17.96 -1.90 -5.90
CA PRO A 34 18.00 -0.50 -5.46
C PRO A 34 17.17 0.41 -6.39
N PRO A 35 16.69 1.57 -5.91
CA PRO A 35 15.96 2.53 -6.74
C PRO A 35 16.72 3.06 -7.95
N ASP A 36 18.05 3.09 -7.91
CA ASP A 36 18.91 3.47 -9.05
C ASP A 36 18.60 2.66 -10.31
N ASN A 37 18.20 1.40 -10.15
CA ASN A 37 17.84 0.53 -11.27
C ASN A 37 16.49 0.88 -11.92
N LEU A 38 15.68 1.75 -11.33
CA LEU A 38 14.44 2.25 -11.95
C LEU A 38 14.73 3.15 -13.16
N GLN A 39 15.91 3.77 -13.19
CA GLN A 39 16.36 4.60 -14.31
C GLN A 39 17.05 3.77 -15.41
N ILE A 40 17.66 2.64 -15.04
CA ILE A 40 18.51 1.80 -15.91
C ILE A 40 17.72 0.66 -16.59
N ALA A 41 16.51 0.35 -16.13
CA ALA A 41 15.70 -0.70 -16.72
C ALA A 41 15.34 -0.37 -18.19
N GLY A 42 15.81 -1.19 -19.13
CA GLY A 42 15.55 -1.10 -20.58
C GLY A 42 14.08 -1.29 -20.97
N GLU A 43 13.76 -2.09 -21.99
CA GLU A 43 12.39 -2.27 -22.51
C GLU A 43 11.31 -2.65 -21.45
N LYS A 44 11.73 -3.08 -20.25
CA LYS A 44 10.86 -3.37 -19.10
C LYS A 44 10.98 -2.33 -17.98
N LYS A 45 11.02 -1.03 -18.33
CA LYS A 45 11.03 0.04 -17.34
C LYS A 45 9.73 0.05 -16.53
N PRO A 46 9.78 -0.04 -15.19
CA PRO A 46 8.60 0.14 -14.37
C PRO A 46 8.02 1.54 -14.61
N THR A 47 6.71 1.62 -14.82
CA THR A 47 5.99 2.91 -14.95
C THR A 47 5.40 3.36 -13.63
N THR A 48 5.15 2.42 -12.71
CA THR A 48 4.57 2.65 -11.39
C THR A 48 5.36 1.88 -10.35
N PHE A 49 5.75 2.57 -9.28
CA PHE A 49 6.45 2.00 -8.14
C PHE A 49 5.55 2.15 -6.90
N ILE A 50 5.25 1.03 -6.23
CA ILE A 50 4.36 1.01 -5.08
C ILE A 50 5.16 0.65 -3.84
N VAL A 51 5.14 1.55 -2.85
CA VAL A 51 5.76 1.35 -1.54
C VAL A 51 4.65 1.13 -0.53
N ILE A 52 4.68 -0.01 0.17
CA ILE A 52 3.73 -0.31 1.25
C ILE A 52 4.53 -0.46 2.55
N GLY A 53 4.54 0.59 3.37
CA GLY A 53 5.31 0.63 4.62
C GLY A 53 4.62 -0.11 5.77
N PRO A 54 5.19 -0.15 7.01
CA PRO A 54 6.53 0.30 7.31
C PRO A 54 7.54 -0.66 6.66
N LEU A 55 8.61 -0.08 6.13
CA LEU A 55 9.65 -0.84 5.47
C LEU A 55 10.57 -1.46 6.52
N ARG A 56 11.02 -2.70 6.26
CA ARG A 56 12.03 -3.33 7.13
C ARG A 56 13.39 -2.63 7.04
N ARG A 57 13.64 -1.98 5.91
CA ARG A 57 14.82 -1.17 5.63
C ARG A 57 14.34 0.18 5.13
N GLU A 58 14.73 1.23 5.83
CA GLU A 58 14.43 2.59 5.40
C GLU A 58 15.20 2.94 4.13
N PHE A 59 14.61 3.82 3.32
CA PHE A 59 15.32 4.40 2.19
C PHE A 59 16.36 5.38 2.72
N SER A 60 17.57 5.32 2.15
CA SER A 60 18.57 6.36 2.38
C SER A 60 18.16 7.66 1.67
N GLU A 61 18.75 8.78 2.06
CA GLU A 61 18.52 10.06 1.35
C GLU A 61 18.84 9.96 -0.15
N ASN A 62 19.89 9.19 -0.51
CA ASN A 62 20.23 8.92 -1.90
C ASN A 62 19.14 8.11 -2.62
N ASP A 63 18.60 7.07 -1.99
CA ASP A 63 17.49 6.29 -2.54
C ASP A 63 16.25 7.17 -2.81
N ILE A 64 15.94 8.08 -1.87
CA ILE A 64 14.82 9.01 -1.99
C ILE A 64 15.06 9.98 -3.15
N ALA A 65 16.23 10.59 -3.23
CA ALA A 65 16.56 11.52 -4.32
C ALA A 65 16.42 10.84 -5.70
N ARG A 66 16.85 9.58 -5.81
CA ARG A 66 16.79 8.78 -7.04
C ARG A 66 15.37 8.37 -7.42
N LEU A 67 14.54 8.03 -6.43
CA LEU A 67 13.10 7.80 -6.62
C LEU A 67 12.42 9.06 -7.12
N LEU A 68 12.68 10.20 -6.49
CA LEU A 68 12.07 11.48 -6.86
C LEU A 68 12.53 11.95 -8.25
N GLU A 69 13.80 11.73 -8.60
CA GLU A 69 14.31 11.98 -9.95
C GLU A 69 13.58 11.11 -11.00
N TRP A 70 13.35 9.83 -10.71
CA TRP A 70 12.57 8.94 -11.57
C TRP A 70 11.10 9.37 -11.69
N VAL A 71 10.48 9.84 -10.60
CA VAL A 71 9.12 10.41 -10.62
C VAL A 71 9.07 11.67 -11.49
N ASN A 72 10.05 12.57 -11.34
CA ASN A 72 10.16 13.77 -12.16
C ASN A 72 10.35 13.43 -13.65
N GLY A 73 11.00 12.31 -13.95
CA GLY A 73 11.11 11.72 -15.29
C GLY A 73 9.83 11.06 -15.82
N GLY A 74 8.68 11.19 -15.14
CA GLY A 74 7.38 10.65 -15.56
C GLY A 74 6.97 9.33 -14.89
N GLY A 75 7.79 8.81 -13.97
CA GLY A 75 7.43 7.67 -13.13
C GLY A 75 6.30 8.00 -12.16
N ARG A 76 5.53 6.99 -11.75
CA ARG A 76 4.46 7.15 -10.74
C ARG A 76 4.83 6.47 -9.44
N LEU A 77 5.01 7.24 -8.37
CA LEU A 77 5.23 6.71 -7.03
C LEU A 77 3.90 6.67 -6.27
N ILE A 78 3.53 5.50 -5.75
CA ILE A 78 2.38 5.32 -4.87
C ILE A 78 2.91 4.86 -3.52
N VAL A 79 2.68 5.66 -2.48
CA VAL A 79 3.04 5.33 -1.10
C VAL A 79 1.77 4.99 -0.33
N ILE A 80 1.70 3.76 0.18
CA ILE A 80 0.63 3.28 1.05
C ILE A 80 1.26 3.08 2.44
N ASP A 81 1.10 4.08 3.30
CA ASP A 81 1.51 3.97 4.70
C ASP A 81 0.49 4.66 5.61
N ARG A 82 0.45 4.23 6.87
CA ARG A 82 -0.28 4.90 7.94
C ARG A 82 0.50 6.08 8.52
N ASP A 83 1.82 6.04 8.42
CA ASP A 83 2.73 7.10 8.87
C ASP A 83 3.86 7.28 7.85
N PRO A 84 3.58 7.93 6.71
CA PRO A 84 4.57 8.09 5.66
C PRO A 84 5.73 9.00 6.11
N GLN A 85 6.97 8.61 5.83
CA GLN A 85 8.14 9.44 6.16
C GLN A 85 8.03 10.83 5.52
N ALA A 86 8.35 11.88 6.29
CA ALA A 86 8.20 13.28 5.86
C ALA A 86 8.94 13.62 4.55
N ALA A 87 10.05 12.93 4.27
CA ALA A 87 10.80 13.11 3.02
C ALA A 87 10.00 12.72 1.75
N PHE A 88 9.01 11.81 1.86
CA PHE A 88 8.07 11.51 0.77
C PHE A 88 6.93 12.53 0.64
N LEU A 89 6.73 13.38 1.67
CA LEU A 89 5.71 14.42 1.70
C LEU A 89 6.23 15.77 1.22
N ALA A 90 7.55 15.96 1.25
CA ALA A 90 8.23 17.15 0.75
C ALA A 90 8.18 17.17 -0.79
N THR A 91 7.54 18.18 -1.35
CA THR A 91 7.46 18.37 -2.80
C THR A 91 8.28 19.59 -3.21
N THR A 92 8.86 19.59 -4.40
CA THR A 92 9.59 20.74 -4.96
C THR A 92 8.68 21.81 -5.55
N ALA A 93 7.36 21.59 -5.53
CA ALA A 93 6.36 22.49 -6.08
C ALA A 93 5.54 23.14 -4.94
N ASN A 94 4.81 24.21 -5.26
CA ASN A 94 4.06 25.05 -4.30
C ASN A 94 2.84 24.35 -3.63
N TRP A 95 2.84 23.04 -3.49
CA TRP A 95 1.79 22.28 -2.84
C TRP A 95 2.35 21.45 -1.69
N ILE A 96 1.54 21.35 -0.63
CA ILE A 96 1.88 20.69 0.63
C ILE A 96 1.00 19.45 0.75
N ILE A 97 1.61 18.30 1.03
CA ILE A 97 0.88 17.08 1.39
C ILE A 97 0.67 17.08 2.90
N THR A 98 -0.57 17.26 3.33
CA THR A 98 -0.96 17.04 4.73
C THR A 98 -1.61 15.68 4.86
N PHE A 99 -1.17 14.90 5.85
CA PHE A 99 -1.80 13.64 6.22
C PHE A 99 -2.46 13.80 7.58
N SER A 100 -3.79 13.67 7.62
CA SER A 100 -4.55 13.54 8.86
C SER A 100 -4.96 12.08 8.97
N GLY A 101 -4.21 11.29 9.75
CA GLY A 101 -4.63 9.94 10.09
C GLY A 101 -5.90 9.98 10.91
N ASP A 102 -6.90 9.17 10.55
CA ASP A 102 -8.02 8.91 11.44
C ASP A 102 -7.49 8.43 12.79
N ALA A 103 -8.13 8.87 13.87
CA ALA A 103 -7.74 8.57 15.24
C ALA A 103 -7.39 7.09 15.38
N ALA A 104 -6.21 6.81 15.95
CA ALA A 104 -5.73 5.45 16.12
C ALA A 104 -6.81 4.60 16.82
N PRO A 105 -6.97 3.33 16.43
CA PRO A 105 -7.76 2.35 17.19
C PRO A 105 -7.50 2.48 18.68
N ASN A 106 -8.56 2.45 19.52
CA ASN A 106 -8.37 2.29 20.95
C ASN A 106 -7.46 1.07 21.21
N ILE A 107 -6.34 1.31 21.91
CA ILE A 107 -5.21 0.37 22.11
C ILE A 107 -5.62 -0.94 22.81
N GLY A 108 -6.86 -1.04 23.31
CA GLY A 108 -7.41 -2.25 23.94
C GLY A 108 -8.14 -3.24 23.02
N THR A 109 -8.15 -3.04 21.69
CA THR A 109 -8.85 -3.95 20.77
C THR A 109 -7.98 -5.14 20.41
N ASP A 110 -8.48 -6.37 20.61
CA ASP A 110 -7.76 -7.58 20.20
C ASP A 110 -7.95 -7.84 18.69
N PRO A 111 -6.89 -7.75 17.86
CA PRO A 111 -6.98 -8.01 16.43
C PRO A 111 -7.29 -9.47 16.08
N GLY A 112 -7.18 -10.39 17.04
CA GLY A 112 -7.65 -11.78 16.93
C GLY A 112 -9.16 -11.95 17.17
N ASN A 113 -9.82 -10.95 17.77
CA ASN A 113 -11.24 -10.98 18.10
C ASN A 113 -12.09 -10.35 16.97
N GLN A 114 -12.60 -11.20 16.07
CA GLN A 114 -13.36 -10.75 14.90
C GLN A 114 -14.57 -9.85 15.24
N PRO A 115 -15.45 -10.18 16.21
CA PRO A 115 -16.53 -9.30 16.65
C PRO A 115 -16.09 -7.87 17.02
N GLU A 116 -15.00 -7.71 17.77
CA GLU A 116 -14.48 -6.39 18.15
C GLU A 116 -13.94 -5.63 16.93
N MET A 117 -13.42 -6.35 15.93
CA MET A 117 -12.88 -5.78 14.72
C MET A 117 -13.96 -5.27 13.76
N THR A 118 -15.20 -5.77 13.86
CA THR A 118 -16.30 -5.45 12.93
C THR A 118 -17.51 -4.79 13.59
N VAL A 119 -17.42 -4.42 14.87
CA VAL A 119 -18.52 -3.71 15.54
C VAL A 119 -18.84 -2.40 14.80
N ASP A 120 -20.13 -2.12 14.64
CA ASP A 120 -20.68 -0.95 13.96
C ASP A 120 -20.30 -0.78 12.47
N THR A 121 -19.78 -1.83 11.82
CA THR A 121 -19.52 -1.79 10.37
C THR A 121 -20.57 -2.53 9.57
N ILE A 122 -20.96 -1.96 8.43
CA ILE A 122 -21.95 -2.55 7.52
C ILE A 122 -21.24 -3.43 6.48
N ALA A 123 -21.75 -4.65 6.29
CA ALA A 123 -21.24 -5.53 5.25
C ALA A 123 -21.55 -4.98 3.85
N ALA A 124 -20.54 -4.98 2.97
CA ALA A 124 -20.64 -4.48 1.61
C ALA A 124 -20.36 -5.60 0.60
N ARG A 125 -20.99 -5.52 -0.58
CA ARG A 125 -20.68 -6.45 -1.66
C ARG A 125 -19.32 -6.12 -2.28
N PRO A 126 -18.45 -7.12 -2.53
CA PRO A 126 -17.21 -6.87 -3.27
C PRO A 126 -17.53 -6.35 -4.68
N LYS A 127 -16.94 -5.19 -5.04
CA LYS A 127 -17.12 -4.59 -6.37
C LYS A 127 -16.15 -5.13 -7.42
N GLN A 128 -15.00 -5.63 -6.99
CA GLN A 128 -13.97 -6.18 -7.89
C GLN A 128 -14.00 -7.71 -7.84
N PRO A 129 -14.28 -8.38 -8.99
CA PRO A 129 -14.18 -9.82 -9.09
C PRO A 129 -12.70 -10.23 -9.07
N THR A 130 -12.34 -11.07 -8.09
CA THR A 130 -11.01 -11.68 -7.90
C THR A 130 -11.20 -13.09 -7.37
N ILE A 131 -10.16 -13.92 -7.35
CA ILE A 131 -10.25 -15.25 -6.71
C ILE A 131 -10.64 -15.15 -5.22
N TYR A 132 -10.32 -14.03 -4.56
CA TYR A 132 -10.66 -13.79 -3.15
C TYR A 132 -12.09 -13.33 -2.92
N THR A 133 -12.79 -12.90 -3.97
CA THR A 133 -14.20 -12.46 -3.90
C THR A 133 -15.13 -13.46 -4.58
N GLN A 134 -14.59 -14.55 -5.16
CA GLN A 134 -15.38 -15.64 -5.70
C GLN A 134 -16.21 -16.30 -4.59
N ASN A 135 -17.51 -16.46 -4.83
CA ASN A 135 -18.48 -16.99 -3.86
C ASN A 135 -18.59 -16.18 -2.55
N VAL A 136 -18.06 -14.94 -2.50
CA VAL A 136 -18.25 -14.02 -1.37
C VAL A 136 -19.45 -13.12 -1.65
N ILE A 137 -20.53 -13.30 -0.88
CA ILE A 137 -21.76 -12.51 -1.05
C ILE A 137 -21.57 -11.09 -0.48
N ALA A 138 -20.88 -10.97 0.66
CA ALA A 138 -20.58 -9.72 1.32
C ALA A 138 -19.28 -9.83 2.13
N ALA A 139 -18.57 -8.71 2.25
CA ALA A 139 -17.42 -8.55 3.12
C ALA A 139 -17.73 -7.44 4.13
N GLN A 140 -17.57 -7.75 5.42
CA GLN A 140 -17.71 -6.76 6.48
C GLN A 140 -16.34 -6.16 6.78
N PRO A 141 -16.13 -4.85 6.51
CA PRO A 141 -14.85 -4.22 6.75
C PRO A 141 -14.59 -4.12 8.26
N SER A 142 -13.32 -4.06 8.63
CA SER A 142 -12.98 -3.71 10.01
C SER A 142 -13.37 -2.27 10.30
N ARG A 143 -13.72 -1.95 11.54
CA ARG A 143 -13.94 -0.57 12.02
C ARG A 143 -12.69 0.32 11.88
N PHE A 144 -11.53 -0.28 11.64
CA PHE A 144 -10.26 0.41 11.37
C PHE A 144 -9.88 0.42 9.88
N ALA A 145 -10.78 -0.02 8.99
CA ALA A 145 -10.57 0.09 7.56
C ALA A 145 -10.72 1.56 7.14
N ALA A 146 -9.75 2.06 6.38
CA ALA A 146 -9.87 3.38 5.77
C ALA A 146 -10.99 3.36 4.71
N ALA A 147 -11.86 4.35 4.76
CA ALA A 147 -12.88 4.57 3.74
C ALA A 147 -12.45 5.74 2.84
N ILE A 148 -12.64 5.58 1.54
CA ILE A 148 -12.59 6.68 0.58
C ILE A 148 -14.04 7.06 0.33
N ASN A 149 -14.46 8.22 0.81
CA ASN A 149 -15.79 8.80 0.55
C ASN A 149 -15.80 9.50 -0.81
#